data_AF-A0A519MX04-F1
#
_entry.id   AF-A0A519MX04-F1
#
_cell.length_a   1.000
_cell.length_b   1.000
_cell.length_c   1.000
_cell.angle_alpha   90.00
_cell.angle_beta   90.00
_cell.angle_gamma   90.00
#
_symmetry.space_group_name_H-M   'P 1'
#
loop_
_entity.id
_entity.type
_entity.pdbx_description
1 polymer ?
#
loop_
_entity_poly.entity_id
_entity_poly.type
_entity_poly.pdbx_seq_one_letter_code
_entity_poly.pdbx_strand_id
1 'polypeptide(L)'
;AVHSKGRVKKLVLLSPAQTFANISMKPRMKKAANFKLFPNRKRLDNLISALSTHPEKIDPIYKEQMYLGTKYTKTTMDMFNMAPFSDDELASLKMPVLVLVGDQDIICPPDMVGIAKEKLPNVQAGLIEDAGHFLTLDQQVIIDKRVMEFLKGK
;
A
#
# COMPACT_ATOMS: atom_id res chain seq x y z
N ALA A 1 13.99 -1.46 7.74
CA ALA A 1 15.16 -1.44 6.83
C ALA A 1 16.08 -0.26 7.14
N VAL A 2 15.56 0.97 7.21
CA VAL A 2 16.33 2.19 7.56
C VAL A 2 17.05 2.10 8.91
N HIS A 3 16.42 1.53 9.95
CA HIS A 3 17.00 1.38 11.29
C HIS A 3 17.71 0.03 11.53
N SER A 4 17.91 -0.79 10.50
CA SER A 4 18.52 -2.13 10.65
C SER A 4 19.39 -2.46 9.44
N LYS A 5 20.36 -1.57 9.18
CA LYS A 5 21.28 -1.66 8.04
C LYS A 5 22.00 -3.02 8.04
N GLY A 6 22.13 -3.63 6.87
CA GLY A 6 22.79 -4.93 6.69
C GLY A 6 21.94 -6.18 7.03
N ARG A 7 20.75 -6.03 7.61
CA ARG A 7 19.86 -7.17 7.92
C ARG A 7 18.89 -7.54 6.79
N VAL A 8 18.67 -6.63 5.85
CA VAL A 8 17.73 -6.80 4.72
C VAL A 8 18.53 -6.84 3.42
N LYS A 9 18.45 -7.97 2.70
CA LYS A 9 19.13 -8.16 1.40
C LYS A 9 18.39 -7.52 0.24
N LYS A 10 17.06 -7.56 0.25
CA LYS A 10 16.15 -6.97 -0.74
C LYS A 10 14.87 -6.55 -0.06
N LEU A 11 14.24 -5.49 -0.54
CA LEU A 11 12.99 -4.96 0.00
C LEU A 11 11.93 -4.89 -1.10
N VAL A 12 10.72 -5.35 -0.82
CA VAL A 12 9.56 -5.21 -1.70
C VAL A 12 8.55 -4.34 -0.97
N LEU A 13 8.09 -3.28 -1.64
CA LEU A 13 7.09 -2.33 -1.16
C LEU A 13 5.91 -2.37 -2.13
N LEU A 14 4.76 -2.85 -1.66
CA LEU A 14 3.52 -2.93 -2.43
C LEU A 14 2.55 -1.89 -1.88
N SER A 15 2.20 -0.89 -2.70
CA SER A 15 1.40 0.27 -2.30
C SER A 15 1.80 0.88 -0.95
N PRO A 16 3.07 1.31 -0.79
CA PRO A 16 3.61 1.73 0.51
C PRO A 16 3.03 3.08 0.97
N ALA A 17 1.95 3.01 1.75
CA ALA A 17 1.27 4.18 2.32
C ALA A 17 2.22 5.04 3.16
N GLN A 18 2.13 6.36 2.99
CA GLN A 18 2.91 7.35 3.74
C GLN A 18 4.43 7.19 3.72
N THR A 19 5.00 6.34 2.86
CA THR A 19 6.46 6.11 2.85
C THR A 19 7.20 7.27 2.17
N PHE A 20 6.68 7.76 1.05
CA PHE A 20 7.31 8.80 0.23
C PHE A 20 6.65 10.17 0.36
N ALA A 21 5.35 10.21 0.68
CA ALA A 21 4.58 11.44 0.82
C ALA A 21 3.35 11.22 1.71
N ASN A 22 2.79 12.30 2.25
CA ASN A 22 1.56 12.22 3.05
C ASN A 22 0.36 11.76 2.21
N ILE A 23 -0.59 11.08 2.86
CA ILE A 23 -1.85 10.70 2.21
C ILE A 23 -2.66 11.96 1.91
N SER A 24 -3.09 12.09 0.65
CA SER A 24 -4.04 13.12 0.26
C SER A 24 -5.45 12.76 0.71
N MET A 25 -6.04 13.54 1.61
CA MET A 25 -7.40 13.32 2.12
C MET A 25 -8.49 13.79 1.12
N LYS A 26 -8.46 13.25 -0.10
CA LYS A 26 -9.48 13.47 -1.13
C LYS A 26 -10.85 12.93 -0.68
N PRO A 27 -11.98 13.40 -1.24
CA PRO A 27 -13.33 12.98 -0.80
C PRO A 27 -13.54 11.46 -0.79
N ARG A 28 -13.04 10.74 -1.81
CA ARG A 28 -13.11 9.26 -1.88
C ARG A 28 -12.40 8.61 -0.70
N MET A 29 -11.21 9.09 -0.33
CA MET A 29 -10.45 8.58 0.81
C MET A 29 -11.12 8.92 2.15
N LYS A 30 -11.66 10.13 2.31
CA LYS A 30 -12.44 10.51 3.52
C LYS A 30 -13.64 9.58 3.73
N LYS A 31 -14.39 9.30 2.65
CA LYS A 31 -15.54 8.38 2.69
C LYS A 31 -15.13 6.96 3.09
N ALA A 32 -14.00 6.48 2.57
CA ALA A 32 -13.44 5.17 2.91
C ALA A 32 -12.97 5.11 4.38
N ALA A 33 -12.26 6.13 4.86
CA ALA A 33 -11.74 6.20 6.23
C ALA A 33 -12.82 6.18 7.32
N ASN A 34 -14.04 6.63 7.01
CA ASN A 34 -15.17 6.63 7.96
C ASN A 34 -15.56 5.23 8.46
N PHE A 35 -15.20 4.17 7.73
CA PHE A 35 -15.41 2.80 8.20
C PHE A 35 -14.66 2.51 9.52
N LYS A 36 -13.45 3.06 9.69
CA LYS A 36 -12.62 2.87 10.89
C LYS A 36 -13.19 3.52 12.14
N LEU A 37 -13.97 4.61 11.99
CA LEU A 37 -14.59 5.33 13.11
C LEU A 37 -16.01 4.82 13.40
N PHE A 38 -16.76 4.45 12.36
CA PHE A 38 -18.16 4.09 12.48
C PHE A 38 -18.50 2.85 11.64
N PRO A 39 -18.06 1.66 12.06
CA PRO A 39 -18.12 0.44 11.25
C PRO A 39 -19.56 -0.01 10.98
N ASN A 40 -19.93 -0.13 9.70
CA ASN A 40 -21.14 -0.78 9.21
C ASN A 40 -20.88 -1.41 7.83
N ARG A 41 -21.76 -2.31 7.37
CA ARG A 41 -21.58 -3.06 6.11
C ARG A 41 -21.45 -2.14 4.89
N LYS A 42 -22.35 -1.16 4.76
CA LYS A 42 -22.29 -0.15 3.69
C LYS A 42 -20.96 0.60 3.66
N ARG A 43 -20.38 0.92 4.82
CA ARG A 43 -19.08 1.62 4.92
C ARG A 43 -17.91 0.69 4.61
N LEU A 44 -18.01 -0.60 4.95
CA LEU A 44 -17.05 -1.61 4.47
C LEU A 44 -17.06 -1.66 2.93
N ASP A 45 -18.23 -1.72 2.31
CA ASP A 45 -18.35 -1.76 0.85
C ASP A 45 -17.75 -0.51 0.19
N ASN A 46 -17.99 0.67 0.79
CA ASN A 46 -17.37 1.92 0.35
C ASN A 46 -15.84 1.90 0.49
N LEU A 47 -15.30 1.33 1.57
CA LEU A 47 -13.85 1.18 1.77
C LEU A 47 -13.28 0.26 0.70
N ILE A 48 -13.85 -0.93 0.54
CA ILE A 48 -13.40 -1.94 -0.43
C ILE A 48 -13.42 -1.38 -1.84
N SER A 49 -14.54 -0.78 -2.27
CA SER A 49 -14.67 -0.17 -3.60
C SER A 49 -13.78 1.05 -3.79
N ALA A 50 -13.28 1.65 -2.71
CA ALA A 50 -12.33 2.75 -2.79
C ALA A 50 -10.88 2.26 -2.94
N LEU A 51 -10.56 1.08 -2.41
CA LEU A 51 -9.19 0.55 -2.33
C LEU A 51 -8.88 -0.55 -3.34
N SER A 52 -9.89 -1.12 -4.00
CA SER A 52 -9.74 -2.22 -4.95
C SER A 52 -10.50 -1.91 -6.23
N THR A 53 -9.91 -2.27 -7.38
CA THR A 53 -10.57 -2.24 -8.69
C THR A 53 -11.43 -3.47 -8.91
N HIS A 54 -11.10 -4.58 -8.23
CA HIS A 54 -11.80 -5.85 -8.28
C HIS A 54 -12.37 -6.28 -6.91
N PRO A 55 -13.30 -5.51 -6.33
CA PRO A 55 -13.87 -5.83 -5.03
C PRO A 55 -14.57 -7.20 -5.00
N GLU A 56 -15.01 -7.72 -6.15
CA GLU A 56 -15.58 -9.05 -6.34
C GLU A 56 -14.58 -10.19 -6.12
N LYS A 57 -13.27 -9.97 -6.35
CA LYS A 57 -12.21 -10.96 -6.10
C LYS A 57 -11.91 -11.17 -4.62
N ILE A 58 -12.33 -10.24 -3.77
CA ILE A 58 -12.07 -10.31 -2.32
C ILE A 58 -13.05 -11.29 -1.66
N ASP A 59 -12.49 -12.33 -1.04
CA ASP A 59 -13.23 -13.39 -0.37
C ASP A 59 -14.25 -12.83 0.67
N PRO A 60 -15.52 -13.28 0.65
CA PRO A 60 -16.53 -12.85 1.62
C PRO A 60 -16.14 -13.06 3.08
N ILE A 61 -15.42 -14.14 3.41
CA ILE A 61 -14.92 -14.44 4.76
C ILE A 61 -13.86 -13.41 5.16
N TYR A 62 -13.00 -13.00 4.23
CA TYR A 62 -12.02 -11.94 4.49
C TYR A 62 -12.72 -10.58 4.75
N LYS A 63 -13.75 -10.25 3.96
CA LYS A 63 -14.59 -9.05 4.21
C LYS A 63 -15.26 -9.11 5.58
N GLU A 64 -15.77 -10.28 5.97
CA GLU A 64 -16.37 -10.49 7.28
C GLU A 64 -15.35 -10.28 8.40
N GLN A 65 -14.15 -10.84 8.26
CA GLN A 65 -13.07 -10.65 9.21
C GLN A 65 -12.69 -9.17 9.35
N MET A 66 -12.55 -8.42 8.24
CA MET A 66 -12.28 -6.98 8.27
C MET A 66 -13.37 -6.21 9.01
N TYR A 67 -14.64 -6.58 8.80
CA TYR A 67 -15.78 -5.98 9.51
C TYR A 67 -15.74 -6.24 11.01
N LEU A 68 -15.67 -7.51 11.40
CA LEU A 68 -15.69 -7.90 12.80
C LEU A 68 -14.49 -7.32 13.55
N GLY A 69 -13.31 -7.37 12.93
CA GLY A 69 -12.09 -6.75 13.45
C GLY A 69 -12.29 -5.25 13.69
N THR A 70 -12.78 -4.51 12.71
CA THR A 70 -12.99 -3.05 12.87
C THR A 70 -14.11 -2.72 13.87
N LYS A 71 -15.16 -3.55 13.93
CA LYS A 71 -16.33 -3.32 14.79
C LYS A 71 -16.07 -3.61 16.26
N TYR A 72 -15.34 -4.68 16.55
CA TYR A 72 -15.20 -5.20 17.91
C TYR A 72 -13.82 -4.94 18.52
N THR A 73 -12.93 -4.24 17.82
CA THR A 73 -11.65 -3.80 18.38
C THR A 73 -11.62 -2.31 18.63
N LYS A 74 -10.75 -1.88 19.55
CA LYS A 74 -10.52 -0.46 19.81
C LYS A 74 -9.72 0.13 18.66
N THR A 75 -10.30 1.12 17.98
CA THR A 75 -9.60 1.89 16.96
C THR A 75 -8.43 2.67 17.57
N THR A 76 -7.21 2.42 17.10
CA THR A 76 -6.06 3.29 17.36
C THR A 76 -5.88 4.31 16.25
N MET A 77 -5.42 5.50 16.64
CA MET A 77 -5.21 6.65 15.77
C MET A 77 -3.75 6.76 15.34
N ASP A 78 -2.98 5.67 15.42
CA ASP A 78 -1.54 5.67 15.15
C ASP A 78 -1.18 6.07 13.72
N MET A 79 -2.10 5.86 12.77
CA MET A 79 -1.97 6.33 11.39
C MET A 79 -1.78 7.86 11.31
N PHE A 80 -2.32 8.63 12.25
CA PHE A 80 -2.12 10.09 12.29
C PHE A 80 -0.70 10.48 12.75
N ASN A 81 0.03 9.53 13.36
CA ASN A 81 1.42 9.73 13.78
C ASN A 81 2.41 9.23 12.72
N MET A 82 1.93 8.58 11.65
CA MET A 82 2.78 8.16 10.55
C MET A 82 3.14 9.36 9.68
N ALA A 83 4.42 9.47 9.31
CA ALA A 83 4.95 10.49 8.42
C ALA A 83 5.88 9.84 7.38
N PRO A 84 6.08 10.50 6.21
CA PRO A 84 7.10 10.10 5.24
C PRO A 84 8.49 10.02 5.85
N PHE A 85 9.27 9.06 5.37
CA PHE A 85 10.70 9.03 5.65
C PHE A 85 11.38 10.22 4.97
N SER A 86 12.43 10.72 5.61
CA SER A 86 13.27 11.77 5.04
C SER A 86 14.04 11.27 3.81
N ASP A 87 14.46 12.20 2.96
CA ASP A 87 15.30 11.91 1.80
C ASP A 87 16.60 11.19 2.21
N ASP A 88 17.21 11.59 3.32
CA ASP A 88 18.42 10.94 3.85
C ASP A 88 18.18 9.49 4.30
N GLU A 89 17.03 9.23 4.93
CA GLU A 89 16.63 7.88 5.33
C GLU A 89 16.40 6.98 4.12
N LEU A 90 15.69 7.49 3.10
CA LEU A 90 15.43 6.76 1.86
C LEU A 90 16.74 6.52 1.07
N ALA A 91 17.59 7.54 0.96
CA ALA A 91 18.90 7.45 0.32
C ALA A 91 19.84 6.47 1.04
N SER A 92 19.62 6.21 2.34
CA SER A 92 20.39 5.24 3.11
C SER A 92 20.10 3.78 2.74
N LEU A 93 19.00 3.50 2.03
CA LEU A 93 18.62 2.15 1.59
C LEU A 93 19.46 1.73 0.38
N LYS A 94 20.62 1.13 0.63
CA LYS A 94 21.55 0.68 -0.43
C LYS A 94 21.22 -0.70 -1.01
N MET A 95 20.35 -1.49 -0.38
CA MET A 95 19.89 -2.76 -0.93
C MET A 95 18.93 -2.53 -2.11
N PRO A 96 18.77 -3.50 -3.03
CA PRO A 96 17.73 -3.44 -4.05
C PRO A 96 16.33 -3.30 -3.43
N VAL A 97 15.53 -2.39 -4.00
CA VAL A 97 14.14 -2.16 -3.62
C VAL A 97 13.23 -2.33 -4.83
N LEU A 98 12.14 -3.08 -4.68
CA LEU A 98 11.03 -3.11 -5.64
C LEU A 98 9.88 -2.29 -5.06
N VAL A 99 9.34 -1.37 -5.84
CA VAL A 99 8.14 -0.59 -5.51
C VAL A 99 7.08 -0.83 -6.57
N LEU A 100 5.93 -1.38 -6.17
CA LEU A 100 4.77 -1.57 -7.05
C LEU A 100 3.58 -0.79 -6.49
N VAL A 101 2.88 -0.06 -7.37
CA VAL A 101 1.74 0.78 -7.01
C VAL A 101 0.64 0.57 -8.03
N GLY A 102 -0.62 0.47 -7.58
CA GLY A 102 -1.77 0.40 -8.48
C GLY A 102 -2.02 1.72 -9.21
N ASP A 103 -2.40 1.66 -10.48
CA ASP A 103 -2.72 2.83 -11.30
C ASP A 103 -3.93 3.64 -10.78
N GLN A 104 -4.76 3.04 -9.94
CA GLN A 104 -5.94 3.63 -9.31
C GLN A 104 -5.82 3.72 -7.78
N ASP A 105 -4.62 3.55 -7.22
CA ASP A 105 -4.38 3.64 -5.78
C ASP A 105 -4.61 5.07 -5.27
N ILE A 106 -5.54 5.22 -4.32
CA ILE A 106 -5.92 6.50 -3.74
C ILE A 106 -5.12 6.88 -2.48
N ILE A 107 -4.37 5.94 -1.92
CA ILE A 107 -3.54 6.11 -0.72
C ILE A 107 -2.09 6.39 -1.11
N CYS A 108 -1.57 5.61 -2.07
CA CYS A 108 -0.24 5.75 -2.65
C CYS A 108 -0.42 6.05 -4.15
N PRO A 109 -0.62 7.32 -4.56
CA PRO A 109 -1.00 7.63 -5.93
C PRO A 109 0.11 7.28 -6.94
N PRO A 110 -0.21 7.11 -8.24
CA PRO A 110 0.74 6.68 -9.27
C PRO A 110 2.06 7.49 -9.32
N ASP A 111 1.99 8.79 -9.04
CA ASP A 111 3.16 9.69 -8.99
C ASP A 111 4.24 9.22 -7.98
N MET A 112 3.86 8.43 -6.98
CA MET A 112 4.79 7.84 -6.01
C MET A 112 5.82 6.91 -6.67
N VAL A 113 5.54 6.35 -7.85
CA VAL A 113 6.53 5.60 -8.63
C VAL A 113 7.67 6.50 -9.09
N GLY A 114 7.36 7.74 -9.50
CA GLY A 114 8.36 8.74 -9.87
C GLY A 114 9.20 9.16 -8.67
N ILE A 115 8.55 9.47 -7.55
CA ILE A 115 9.24 9.85 -6.30
C ILE A 115 10.12 8.71 -5.79
N ALA A 116 9.65 7.46 -5.86
CA ALA A 116 10.46 6.30 -5.48
C ALA A 116 11.75 6.21 -6.32
N LYS A 117 11.65 6.42 -7.65
CA LYS A 117 12.81 6.45 -8.55
C LYS A 117 13.79 7.58 -8.25
N GLU A 118 13.29 8.72 -7.79
CA GLU A 118 14.12 9.86 -7.40
C GLU A 118 14.85 9.62 -6.07
N LYS A 119 14.14 9.12 -5.05
CA LYS A 119 14.62 9.07 -3.66
C LYS A 119 15.37 7.79 -3.29
N LEU A 120 15.12 6.68 -3.97
CA LEU A 120 15.75 5.39 -3.67
C LEU A 120 16.89 5.09 -4.65
N PRO A 121 18.11 4.84 -4.17
CA PRO A 121 19.28 4.73 -5.05
C PRO A 121 19.28 3.46 -5.93
N ASN A 122 18.70 2.37 -5.44
CA ASN A 122 18.71 1.06 -6.10
C ASN A 122 17.28 0.51 -6.25
N VAL A 123 16.44 1.21 -6.99
CA VAL A 123 15.01 0.90 -7.08
C VAL A 123 14.57 0.42 -8.46
N GLN A 124 13.73 -0.62 -8.47
CA GLN A 124 12.85 -0.96 -9.56
C GLN A 124 11.44 -0.52 -9.16
N ALA A 125 10.87 0.46 -9.85
CA ALA A 125 9.52 0.95 -9.53
C ALA A 125 8.62 0.90 -10.76
N GLY A 126 7.36 0.49 -10.57
CA GLY A 126 6.40 0.39 -11.66
C GLY A 126 4.95 0.47 -11.19
N LEU A 127 4.08 0.86 -12.13
CA LEU A 127 2.65 0.80 -11.94
C LEU A 127 2.13 -0.60 -12.28
N ILE A 128 1.03 -0.95 -11.63
CA ILE A 128 0.24 -2.14 -11.91
C ILE A 128 -1.09 -1.65 -12.45
N GLU A 129 -1.36 -1.99 -13.70
CA GLU A 129 -2.59 -1.63 -14.37
C GLU A 129 -3.78 -2.35 -13.75
N ASP A 130 -4.94 -1.69 -13.77
CA ASP A 130 -6.19 -2.23 -13.24
C ASP A 130 -6.05 -2.70 -11.78
N ALA A 131 -5.42 -1.86 -10.95
CA ALA A 131 -5.19 -2.12 -9.54
C ALA A 131 -5.34 -0.87 -8.67
N GLY A 132 -5.99 -1.04 -7.52
CA GLY A 132 -6.05 -0.05 -6.47
C GLY A 132 -4.92 -0.21 -5.45
N HIS A 133 -5.23 0.16 -4.21
CA HIS A 133 -4.35 -0.05 -3.06
C HIS A 133 -4.21 -1.53 -2.69
N PHE A 134 -5.25 -2.33 -2.91
CA PHE A 134 -5.23 -3.78 -2.71
C PHE A 134 -4.68 -4.52 -3.94
N LEU A 135 -3.56 -4.03 -4.49
CA LEU A 135 -2.99 -4.53 -5.75
C LEU A 135 -2.67 -6.04 -5.76
N THR A 136 -2.41 -6.63 -4.59
CA THR A 136 -2.19 -8.08 -4.43
C THR A 136 -3.46 -8.90 -4.64
N LEU A 137 -4.63 -8.33 -4.37
CA LEU A 137 -5.94 -8.94 -4.61
C LEU A 137 -6.43 -8.64 -6.02
N ASP A 138 -6.21 -7.41 -6.49
CA ASP A 138 -6.63 -6.97 -7.82
C ASP A 138 -5.88 -7.74 -8.93
N GLN A 139 -4.55 -7.85 -8.81
CA GLN A 139 -3.66 -8.37 -9.86
C GLN A 139 -2.68 -9.45 -9.34
N GLN A 140 -3.17 -10.40 -8.55
CA GLN A 140 -2.37 -11.43 -7.88
C GLN A 140 -1.28 -12.07 -8.76
N VAL A 141 -1.65 -12.58 -9.94
CA VAL A 141 -0.72 -13.29 -10.83
C VAL A 141 0.46 -12.41 -11.27
N ILE A 142 0.18 -11.14 -11.59
CA ILE A 142 1.21 -10.19 -12.03
C ILE A 142 2.10 -9.81 -10.85
N ILE A 143 1.51 -9.53 -9.68
CA ILE A 143 2.27 -9.20 -8.46
C ILE A 143 3.19 -10.35 -8.08
N ASP A 144 2.67 -11.57 -7.98
CA ASP A 144 3.43 -12.76 -7.60
C ASP A 144 4.62 -12.96 -8.54
N LYS A 145 4.38 -12.87 -9.86
CA LYS A 145 5.46 -12.96 -10.86
C LYS A 145 6.54 -11.91 -10.63
N ARG A 146 6.15 -10.63 -10.52
CA ARG A 146 7.09 -9.49 -10.38
C ARG A 146 7.90 -9.58 -9.08
N VAL A 147 7.25 -9.96 -7.99
CA VAL A 147 7.92 -10.16 -6.69
C VAL A 147 8.89 -11.33 -6.76
N MET A 148 8.47 -12.47 -7.32
CA MET A 148 9.33 -13.65 -7.41
C MET A 148 10.53 -13.44 -8.35
N GLU A 149 10.34 -12.75 -9.47
CA GLU A 149 11.43 -12.36 -10.37
C GLU A 149 12.44 -11.46 -9.66
N PHE A 150 11.97 -10.44 -8.95
CA PHE A 150 12.83 -9.52 -8.21
C PHE A 150 13.62 -10.24 -7.10
N LEU A 151 12.95 -11.13 -6.34
CA LEU A 151 13.60 -11.87 -5.25
C LEU A 151 14.63 -12.87 -5.79
N LYS A 152 14.33 -13.58 -6.88
CA LYS A 152 15.22 -14.57 -7.53
C LYS A 152 16.37 -13.95 -8.31
N GLY A 153 16.22 -12.70 -8.80
CA GLY A 153 17.30 -11.97 -9.47
C GLY A 153 18.57 -11.94 -8.60
N LYS A 154 19.74 -11.73 -9.19
CA LYS A 154 20.95 -11.51 -8.41
C LYS A 154 20.95 -10.11 -7.81
#